data_AF-A0A8H4MCF0-F1
#
_entry.id   AF-A0A8H4MCF0-F1
#
_cell.length_a   1.000
_cell.length_b   1.000
_cell.length_c   1.000
_cell.angle_alpha   90.00
_cell.angle_beta   90.00
_cell.angle_gamma   90.00
#
_symmetry.space_group_name_H-M   'P 1'
#
loop_
_entity.id
_entity.type
_entity.pdbx_description
1 polymer ?
#
loop_
_entity_poly.entity_id
_entity_poly.type
_entity_poly.pdbx_seq_one_letter_code
_entity_poly.pdbx_strand_id
1 'polypeptide(L)'
;MNQTRDDPHSKSLAVTFYRYRGLAIRSLRSDINDGNKRTGDVVLAGIITLLLIDAQQGASPHWRYHIEGLQKLIMLRGGIRSLARSASLAPLLHCFVFIAVIGDTSSPASHLATSSLRLEEGDFILEKFGNGVFDFQMCPKPLFAEIIRINHLRVRAWKQDPAGLEDLAQEAYGVLTRINVFSSEQWADFKPSSKEDWRIVGKSYQAAVSLYCILSLQSLSVLPLNPLLRASCASHGLLLQSLLNKALSSPKIKRFLLWPLVVLGVQAANGGAGMRAFVREHLPEMSRHIGSYVPVAAQAVLEKFWASGETCWDACFDKPYTVVTQLAVDLSQLD
;
A
#
# COMPACT_ATOMS: atom_id res chain seq x y z
N MET A 1 13.01 -14.20 13.50
CA MET A 1 13.51 -15.51 13.98
C MET A 1 12.30 -16.34 14.41
N ASN A 2 11.88 -17.30 13.58
CA ASN A 2 10.62 -18.06 13.71
C ASN A 2 10.80 -19.25 14.67
N GLN A 3 10.11 -19.22 15.81
CA GLN A 3 10.07 -20.34 16.78
C GLN A 3 9.24 -21.55 16.29
N THR A 4 8.64 -21.50 15.09
CA THR A 4 7.75 -22.54 14.57
C THR A 4 8.37 -23.44 13.51
N ARG A 5 9.67 -23.29 13.22
CA ARG A 5 10.30 -24.00 12.10
C ARG A 5 10.32 -25.53 12.28
N ASP A 6 10.20 -26.01 13.51
CA ASP A 6 10.24 -27.43 13.89
C ASP A 6 8.92 -27.95 14.48
N ASP A 7 7.81 -27.19 14.41
CA ASP A 7 6.50 -27.69 14.81
C ASP A 7 5.90 -28.60 13.70
N PRO A 8 5.62 -29.89 13.98
CA PRO A 8 4.99 -30.79 13.02
C PRO A 8 3.66 -30.26 12.46
N HIS A 9 2.90 -29.50 13.26
CA HIS A 9 1.64 -28.91 12.81
C HIS A 9 1.84 -27.81 11.75
N SER A 10 2.94 -27.06 11.81
CA SER A 10 3.29 -26.03 10.81
C SER A 10 3.49 -26.64 9.40
N LYS A 11 4.15 -27.80 9.31
CA LYS A 11 4.34 -28.50 8.04
C LYS A 11 3.02 -28.99 7.45
N SER A 12 2.13 -29.56 8.27
CA SER A 12 0.81 -30.02 7.82
C SER A 12 -0.08 -28.86 7.32
N LEU A 13 -0.07 -27.72 8.02
CA LEU A 13 -0.77 -26.52 7.60
C LEU A 13 -0.22 -25.96 6.29
N ALA A 14 1.10 -25.93 6.12
CA ALA A 14 1.72 -25.50 4.87
C ALA A 14 1.31 -26.39 3.69
N VAL A 15 1.36 -27.72 3.85
CA VAL A 15 0.91 -28.67 2.81
C VAL A 15 -0.56 -28.43 2.45
N THR A 16 -1.41 -28.26 3.46
CA THR A 16 -2.84 -28.00 3.28
C THR A 16 -3.09 -26.69 2.53
N PHE A 17 -2.40 -25.63 2.92
CA PHE A 17 -2.44 -24.32 2.26
C PHE A 17 -2.06 -24.43 0.77
N TYR A 18 -0.91 -25.02 0.46
CA TYR A 18 -0.46 -25.16 -0.93
C TYR A 18 -1.38 -26.07 -1.75
N ARG A 19 -1.97 -27.10 -1.14
CA ARG A 19 -2.98 -27.96 -1.79
C ARG A 19 -4.21 -27.15 -2.22
N TYR A 20 -4.81 -26.37 -1.30
CA TYR A 20 -5.98 -25.55 -1.62
C TYR A 20 -5.66 -24.40 -2.57
N ARG A 21 -4.49 -23.76 -2.43
CA ARG A 21 -4.02 -22.76 -3.40
C ARG A 21 -3.91 -23.37 -4.80
N GLY A 22 -3.35 -24.56 -4.93
CA GLY A 22 -3.26 -25.28 -6.20
C GLY A 22 -4.61 -25.67 -6.79
N LEU A 23 -5.58 -26.07 -5.95
CA LEU A 23 -6.95 -26.35 -6.37
C LEU A 23 -7.65 -25.08 -6.89
N ALA A 24 -7.54 -23.96 -6.17
CA ALA A 24 -8.11 -22.68 -6.58
C ALA A 24 -7.55 -22.21 -7.93
N ILE A 25 -6.22 -22.29 -8.12
CA ILE A 25 -5.57 -21.93 -9.40
C ILE A 25 -6.08 -22.80 -10.55
N ARG A 26 -6.22 -24.12 -10.34
CA ARG A 26 -6.75 -25.02 -11.39
C ARG A 26 -8.21 -24.74 -11.72
N SER A 27 -9.04 -24.48 -10.71
CA SER A 27 -10.45 -24.11 -10.90
C SER A 27 -10.56 -22.82 -11.70
N LEU A 28 -9.86 -21.76 -11.26
CA LEU A 28 -9.86 -20.47 -11.96
C LEU A 28 -9.35 -20.59 -13.39
N ARG A 29 -8.33 -21.41 -13.63
CA ARG A 29 -7.84 -21.67 -15.00
C ARG A 29 -8.93 -22.31 -15.87
N SER A 30 -9.70 -23.27 -15.32
CA SER A 30 -10.82 -23.88 -16.02
C SER A 30 -11.90 -22.84 -16.35
N ASP A 31 -12.28 -22.03 -15.36
CA ASP A 31 -13.35 -21.02 -15.52
C ASP A 31 -12.94 -19.88 -16.46
N ILE A 32 -11.66 -19.49 -16.49
CA ILE A 32 -11.13 -18.50 -17.45
C ILE A 32 -11.15 -19.06 -18.88
N ASN A 33 -10.90 -20.35 -19.06
CA ASN A 33 -10.89 -20.99 -20.38
C ASN A 33 -12.32 -21.26 -20.90
N ASP A 34 -13.31 -21.35 -20.02
CA ASP A 34 -14.72 -21.45 -20.37
C ASP A 34 -15.29 -20.05 -20.69
N GLY A 35 -15.67 -19.82 -21.95
CA GLY A 35 -16.18 -18.53 -22.41
C GLY A 35 -17.42 -18.04 -21.63
N ASN A 36 -18.25 -18.96 -21.12
CA ASN A 36 -19.45 -18.60 -20.36
C ASN A 36 -19.15 -18.20 -18.92
N LYS A 37 -18.03 -18.67 -18.35
CA LYS A 37 -17.65 -18.43 -16.95
C LYS A 37 -16.58 -17.36 -16.77
N ARG A 38 -15.78 -17.09 -17.82
CA ARG A 38 -14.63 -16.17 -17.79
C ARG A 38 -14.94 -14.81 -17.19
N THR A 39 -16.14 -14.29 -17.43
CA THR A 39 -16.57 -12.96 -16.98
C THR A 39 -17.40 -13.00 -15.69
N GLY A 40 -17.55 -14.15 -15.05
CA GLY A 40 -18.29 -14.30 -13.79
C GLY A 40 -17.63 -13.58 -12.61
N ASP A 41 -18.44 -13.15 -11.65
CA ASP A 41 -17.99 -12.47 -10.43
C ASP A 41 -17.07 -13.37 -9.59
N VAL A 42 -17.35 -14.68 -9.55
CA VAL A 42 -16.54 -15.69 -8.87
C VAL A 42 -15.10 -15.77 -9.38
N VAL A 43 -14.87 -15.51 -10.67
CA VAL A 43 -13.51 -15.52 -11.26
C VAL A 43 -12.71 -14.32 -10.76
N LEU A 44 -13.31 -13.12 -10.75
CA LEU A 44 -12.68 -11.93 -10.19
C LEU A 44 -12.42 -12.10 -8.69
N ALA A 45 -13.41 -12.60 -7.95
CA ALA A 45 -13.29 -12.86 -6.52
C ALA A 45 -12.14 -13.80 -6.22
N GLY A 46 -12.07 -14.95 -6.90
CA GLY A 46 -11.00 -15.93 -6.69
C GLY A 46 -9.60 -15.39 -7.01
N ILE A 47 -9.45 -14.58 -8.07
CA ILE A 47 -8.15 -13.95 -8.38
C ILE A 47 -7.78 -12.90 -7.33
N ILE A 48 -8.73 -12.09 -6.85
CA ILE A 48 -8.50 -11.12 -5.77
C ILE A 48 -8.16 -11.83 -4.45
N THR A 49 -8.77 -12.98 -4.16
CA THR A 49 -8.40 -13.82 -3.01
C THR A 49 -6.95 -14.30 -3.13
N LEU A 50 -6.52 -14.78 -4.30
CA LEU A 50 -5.12 -15.17 -4.52
C LEU A 50 -4.16 -13.98 -4.40
N LEU A 51 -4.54 -12.80 -4.92
CA LEU A 51 -3.78 -11.56 -4.74
C LEU A 51 -3.61 -11.21 -3.25
N LEU A 52 -4.69 -11.26 -2.46
CA LEU A 52 -4.66 -10.97 -1.02
C LEU A 52 -3.74 -11.94 -0.28
N ILE A 53 -3.81 -13.24 -0.61
CA ILE A 53 -2.94 -14.27 -0.04
C ILE A 53 -1.47 -13.98 -0.38
N ASP A 54 -1.17 -13.74 -1.65
CA ASP A 54 0.20 -13.50 -2.10
C ASP A 54 0.78 -12.19 -1.53
N ALA A 55 -0.05 -11.16 -1.40
CA ALA A 55 0.30 -9.90 -0.73
C ALA A 55 0.65 -10.13 0.75
N GLN A 56 -0.10 -10.97 1.48
CA GLN A 56 0.16 -11.27 2.89
C GLN A 56 1.43 -12.10 3.12
N GLN A 57 1.87 -12.90 2.14
CA GLN A 57 3.07 -13.73 2.22
C GLN A 57 4.36 -12.95 1.87
N GLY A 58 4.26 -11.68 1.45
CA GLY A 58 5.34 -10.68 1.55
C GLY A 58 6.58 -10.83 0.65
N ALA A 59 6.62 -11.74 -0.32
CA ALA A 59 7.78 -11.86 -1.22
C ALA A 59 7.51 -12.53 -2.58
N SER A 60 6.24 -12.82 -2.89
CA SER A 60 5.87 -13.53 -4.12
C SER A 60 5.82 -12.54 -5.29
N PRO A 61 6.68 -12.59 -6.33
CA PRO A 61 6.54 -11.71 -7.50
C PRO A 61 5.20 -11.91 -8.22
N HIS A 62 4.47 -12.99 -7.92
CA HIS A 62 3.22 -13.36 -8.56
C HIS A 62 2.06 -12.41 -8.27
N TRP A 63 2.11 -11.59 -7.21
CA TRP A 63 1.07 -10.59 -6.93
C TRP A 63 0.82 -9.67 -8.13
N ARG A 64 1.87 -9.35 -8.90
CA ARG A 64 1.76 -8.50 -10.09
C ARG A 64 0.97 -9.16 -11.21
N TYR A 65 1.19 -10.45 -11.45
CA TYR A 65 0.43 -11.19 -12.45
C TYR A 65 -1.06 -11.23 -12.10
N HIS A 66 -1.40 -11.28 -10.81
CA HIS A 66 -2.78 -11.14 -10.36
C HIS A 66 -3.34 -9.74 -10.66
N ILE A 67 -2.59 -8.67 -10.39
CA ILE A 67 -3.00 -7.30 -10.72
C ILE A 67 -3.21 -7.12 -12.22
N GLU A 68 -2.25 -7.52 -13.04
CA GLU A 68 -2.31 -7.39 -14.50
C GLU A 68 -3.47 -8.22 -15.10
N GLY A 69 -3.67 -9.44 -14.59
CA GLY A 69 -4.79 -10.29 -14.99
C GLY A 69 -6.14 -9.68 -14.61
N LEU A 70 -6.26 -9.15 -13.39
CA LEU A 70 -7.46 -8.45 -12.93
C LEU A 70 -7.75 -7.21 -13.78
N GLN A 71 -6.76 -6.39 -14.10
CA GLN A 71 -6.94 -5.22 -14.96
C GLN A 71 -7.52 -5.63 -16.32
N LYS A 72 -6.99 -6.68 -16.95
CA LYS A 72 -7.51 -7.19 -18.23
C LYS A 72 -8.96 -7.68 -18.09
N LEU A 73 -9.28 -8.43 -17.04
CA LEU A 73 -10.66 -8.91 -16.80
C LEU A 73 -11.64 -7.77 -16.49
N ILE A 74 -11.20 -6.76 -15.72
CA ILE A 74 -11.98 -5.55 -15.43
C ILE A 74 -12.29 -4.82 -16.74
N MET A 75 -11.30 -4.65 -17.62
CA MET A 75 -11.48 -4.02 -18.92
C MET A 75 -12.43 -4.83 -19.83
N LEU A 76 -12.32 -6.16 -19.85
CA LEU A 76 -13.24 -7.03 -20.59
C LEU A 76 -14.70 -6.89 -20.13
N ARG A 77 -14.93 -6.45 -18.88
CA ARG A 77 -16.26 -6.25 -18.30
C ARG A 77 -16.73 -4.78 -18.32
N GLY A 78 -16.13 -3.97 -19.18
CA GLY A 78 -16.51 -2.56 -19.37
C GLY A 78 -15.87 -1.60 -18.36
N GLY A 79 -14.79 -2.03 -17.69
CA GLY A 79 -14.01 -1.19 -16.78
C GLY A 79 -14.56 -1.13 -15.36
N ILE A 80 -13.81 -0.45 -14.48
CA ILE A 80 -14.09 -0.43 -13.04
C ILE A 80 -15.42 0.25 -12.70
N ARG A 81 -15.83 1.26 -13.49
CA ARG A 81 -17.11 1.96 -13.33
C ARG A 81 -18.31 1.05 -13.58
N SER A 82 -18.19 0.16 -14.56
CA SER A 82 -19.20 -0.86 -14.88
C SER A 82 -19.34 -1.84 -13.71
N LEU A 83 -18.22 -2.43 -13.29
CA LEU A 83 -18.19 -3.44 -12.23
C LEU A 83 -18.61 -2.91 -10.86
N ALA A 84 -18.29 -1.66 -10.56
CA ALA A 84 -18.67 -1.04 -9.29
C ALA A 84 -20.18 -1.02 -9.06
N ARG A 85 -21.02 -1.16 -10.11
CA ARG A 85 -22.48 -1.25 -9.96
C ARG A 85 -22.93 -2.55 -9.30
N SER A 86 -22.10 -3.59 -9.32
CA SER A 86 -22.34 -4.84 -8.59
C SER A 86 -22.02 -4.64 -7.10
N ALA A 87 -23.02 -4.84 -6.25
CA ALA A 87 -22.86 -4.75 -4.80
C ALA A 87 -21.92 -5.83 -4.24
N SER A 88 -21.88 -7.01 -4.87
CA SER A 88 -21.05 -8.14 -4.45
C SER A 88 -19.55 -7.93 -4.74
N LEU A 89 -19.23 -7.28 -5.87
CA LEU A 89 -17.84 -7.01 -6.26
C LEU A 89 -17.26 -5.73 -5.68
N ALA A 90 -18.11 -4.80 -5.24
CA ALA A 90 -17.72 -3.50 -4.71
C ALA A 90 -16.60 -3.58 -3.64
N PRO A 91 -16.75 -4.39 -2.56
CA PRO A 91 -15.69 -4.64 -1.59
C PRO A 91 -14.36 -5.13 -2.14
N LEU A 92 -14.43 -6.08 -3.08
CA LEU A 92 -13.27 -6.74 -3.67
C LEU A 92 -12.49 -5.78 -4.56
N LEU A 93 -13.21 -4.98 -5.36
CA LEU A 93 -12.61 -3.93 -6.19
C LEU A 93 -11.89 -2.89 -5.33
N HIS A 94 -12.46 -2.52 -4.18
CA HIS A 94 -11.80 -1.62 -3.25
C HIS A 94 -10.46 -2.20 -2.75
N CYS A 95 -10.44 -3.49 -2.37
CA CYS A 95 -9.22 -4.15 -1.92
C CYS A 95 -8.16 -4.24 -3.03
N PHE A 96 -8.58 -4.58 -4.25
CA PHE A 96 -7.72 -4.57 -5.42
C PHE A 96 -7.06 -3.20 -5.62
N VAL A 97 -7.84 -2.12 -5.59
CA VAL A 97 -7.33 -0.75 -5.79
C VAL A 97 -6.38 -0.35 -4.66
N PHE A 98 -6.75 -0.66 -3.41
CA PHE A 98 -5.89 -0.39 -2.27
C PHE A 98 -4.54 -1.09 -2.40
N ILE A 99 -4.53 -2.38 -2.73
CA ILE A 99 -3.29 -3.15 -2.91
C ILE A 99 -2.45 -2.60 -4.07
N ALA A 100 -3.09 -2.28 -5.20
CA ALA A 100 -2.39 -1.71 -6.35
C ALA A 100 -1.74 -0.37 -6.00
N VAL A 101 -2.48 0.56 -5.39
CA VAL A 101 -2.00 1.91 -5.06
C VAL A 101 -0.92 1.88 -3.98
N ILE A 102 -1.13 1.14 -2.89
CA ILE A 102 -0.15 1.07 -1.80
C ILE A 102 1.06 0.24 -2.22
N GLY A 103 0.89 -0.86 -2.95
CA GLY A 103 1.99 -1.68 -3.47
C GLY A 103 2.90 -0.90 -4.43
N ASP A 104 2.36 0.06 -5.17
CA ASP A 104 3.12 0.94 -6.04
C ASP A 104 4.03 1.90 -5.29
N THR A 105 3.70 2.24 -4.04
CA THR A 105 4.60 3.06 -3.21
C THR A 105 5.91 2.34 -2.92
N SER A 106 5.91 1.01 -2.84
CA SER A 106 7.07 0.17 -2.64
C SER A 106 7.54 -0.52 -3.93
N SER A 107 7.35 0.13 -5.07
CA SER A 107 7.81 -0.30 -6.39
C SER A 107 8.56 0.84 -7.09
N PRO A 108 9.55 0.55 -7.97
CA PRO A 108 10.21 1.58 -8.75
C PRO A 108 9.24 2.18 -9.77
N ALA A 109 9.45 3.45 -10.14
CA ALA A 109 8.56 4.19 -11.05
C ALA A 109 8.32 3.50 -12.41
N SER A 110 9.32 2.75 -12.90
CA SER A 110 9.26 1.93 -14.12
C SER A 110 8.26 0.77 -14.05
N HIS A 111 7.84 0.39 -12.84
CA HIS A 111 7.03 -0.80 -12.59
C HIS A 111 5.75 -0.47 -11.80
N LEU A 112 5.20 0.74 -11.88
CA LEU A 112 3.93 1.02 -11.18
C LEU A 112 2.75 0.34 -11.87
N ALA A 113 2.04 -0.51 -11.13
CA ALA A 113 0.90 -1.28 -11.61
C ALA A 113 -0.33 -0.38 -11.88
N THR A 114 -0.44 0.77 -11.22
CA THR A 114 -1.47 1.78 -11.49
C THR A 114 -1.16 2.63 -12.72
N SER A 115 -0.10 2.34 -13.48
CA SER A 115 0.21 3.08 -14.72
C SER A 115 -0.92 3.04 -15.76
N SER A 116 -1.81 2.06 -15.68
CA SER A 116 -3.01 1.92 -16.52
C SER A 116 -4.32 2.37 -15.86
N LEU A 117 -4.33 2.63 -14.54
CA LEU A 117 -5.49 3.14 -13.82
C LEU A 117 -5.55 4.66 -14.02
N ARG A 118 -6.67 5.16 -14.56
CA ARG A 118 -6.83 6.60 -14.74
C ARG A 118 -7.11 7.28 -13.39
N LEU A 119 -6.68 8.52 -13.21
CA LEU A 119 -6.93 9.27 -11.97
C LEU A 119 -8.43 9.37 -11.67
N GLU A 120 -9.26 9.58 -12.70
CA GLU A 120 -10.71 9.69 -12.55
C GLU A 120 -11.37 8.36 -12.16
N GLU A 121 -10.71 7.23 -12.43
CA GLU A 121 -11.17 5.93 -11.94
C GLU A 121 -10.86 5.80 -10.45
N GLY A 122 -9.69 6.24 -10.00
CA GLY A 122 -9.32 6.30 -8.58
C GLY A 122 -10.27 7.14 -7.73
N ASP A 123 -10.55 8.37 -8.16
CA ASP A 123 -11.47 9.27 -7.46
C ASP A 123 -12.90 8.69 -7.38
N PHE A 124 -13.38 8.09 -8.49
CA PHE A 124 -14.69 7.41 -8.51
C PHE A 124 -14.77 6.24 -7.53
N ILE A 125 -13.71 5.43 -7.44
CA ILE A 125 -13.64 4.29 -6.51
C ILE A 125 -13.65 4.80 -5.06
N LEU A 126 -12.92 5.88 -4.78
CA LEU A 126 -12.88 6.49 -3.45
C LEU A 126 -14.23 7.08 -3.02
N GLU A 127 -14.94 7.72 -3.95
CA GLU A 127 -16.28 8.24 -3.73
C GLU A 127 -17.26 7.09 -3.49
N LYS A 128 -17.25 6.08 -4.36
CA LYS A 128 -18.25 5.02 -4.38
C LYS A 128 -18.10 3.99 -3.27
N PHE A 129 -16.86 3.64 -2.91
CA PHE A 129 -16.58 2.63 -1.89
C PHE A 129 -16.13 3.23 -0.57
N GLY A 130 -16.02 4.56 -0.50
CA GLY A 130 -15.59 5.24 0.70
C GLY A 130 -16.64 5.32 1.81
N ASN A 131 -17.92 5.07 1.54
CA ASN A 131 -19.00 5.28 2.52
C ASN A 131 -19.65 3.97 2.97
N GLY A 132 -19.14 2.81 2.53
CA GLY A 132 -19.67 1.50 2.90
C GLY A 132 -19.07 0.96 4.20
N VAL A 133 -19.73 -0.07 4.75
CA VAL A 133 -19.47 -0.80 6.02
C VAL A 133 -18.03 -1.35 6.17
N PHE A 134 -17.18 -1.20 5.17
CA PHE A 134 -15.72 -1.37 5.23
C PHE A 134 -15.01 -0.26 6.05
N ASP A 135 -15.66 0.22 7.11
CA ASP A 135 -15.38 1.43 7.90
C ASP A 135 -14.08 1.41 8.72
N PHE A 136 -13.14 0.54 8.40
CA PHE A 136 -11.76 0.58 8.89
C PHE A 136 -10.81 1.15 7.85
N GLN A 137 -11.17 2.30 7.27
CA GLN A 137 -10.26 3.10 6.44
C GLN A 137 -8.99 3.41 7.22
N MET A 138 -7.95 2.61 6.96
CA MET A 138 -6.64 2.69 7.60
C MET A 138 -5.95 3.99 7.21
N CYS A 139 -6.02 4.33 5.92
CA CYS A 139 -5.57 5.58 5.36
C CYS A 139 -6.77 6.54 5.21
N PRO A 140 -6.68 7.79 5.68
CA PRO A 140 -7.68 8.81 5.37
C PRO A 140 -7.86 8.96 3.86
N LYS A 141 -9.11 8.99 3.37
CA LYS A 141 -9.39 9.09 1.93
C LYS A 141 -8.70 10.28 1.25
N PRO A 142 -8.69 11.50 1.82
CA PRO A 142 -8.01 12.63 1.19
C PRO A 142 -6.52 12.35 0.97
N LEU A 143 -5.86 11.74 1.97
CA LEU A 143 -4.46 11.35 1.87
C LEU A 143 -4.24 10.21 0.88
N PHE A 144 -5.16 9.24 0.82
CA PHE A 144 -5.08 8.15 -0.16
C PHE A 144 -5.19 8.68 -1.60
N ALA A 145 -6.06 9.67 -1.85
CA ALA A 145 -6.14 10.35 -3.15
C ALA A 145 -4.81 11.03 -3.50
N GLU A 146 -4.14 11.64 -2.53
CA GLU A 146 -2.79 12.19 -2.76
C GLU A 146 -1.75 11.11 -3.04
N ILE A 147 -1.81 9.92 -2.42
CA ILE A 147 -0.94 8.79 -2.78
C ILE A 147 -1.12 8.39 -4.26
N ILE A 148 -2.37 8.33 -4.75
CA ILE A 148 -2.66 8.05 -6.17
C ILE A 148 -2.02 9.13 -7.05
N ARG A 149 -2.20 10.41 -6.71
CA ARG A 149 -1.60 11.54 -7.46
C ARG A 149 -0.08 11.46 -7.48
N ILE A 150 0.56 11.13 -6.36
CA ILE A 150 2.02 10.93 -6.28
C ILE A 150 2.45 9.78 -7.20
N ASN A 151 1.77 8.62 -7.16
CA ASN A 151 2.07 7.50 -8.06
C ASN A 151 1.98 7.92 -9.53
N HIS A 152 0.95 8.69 -9.89
CA HIS A 152 0.78 9.19 -11.27
C HIS A 152 1.89 10.16 -11.68
N LEU A 153 2.29 11.07 -10.79
CA LEU A 153 3.45 11.95 -11.02
C LEU A 153 4.73 11.13 -11.21
N ARG A 154 4.94 10.07 -10.41
CA ARG A 154 6.08 9.16 -10.57
C ARG A 154 6.09 8.47 -11.95
N VAL A 155 4.94 7.98 -12.42
CA VAL A 155 4.81 7.39 -13.78
C VAL A 155 5.11 8.43 -14.86
N ARG A 156 4.56 9.64 -14.75
CA ARG A 156 4.78 10.71 -15.74
C ARG A 156 6.24 11.12 -15.78
N ALA A 157 6.87 11.31 -14.64
CA ALA A 157 8.28 11.67 -14.53
C ALA A 157 9.19 10.61 -15.13
N TRP A 158 8.87 9.32 -14.94
CA TRP A 158 9.60 8.24 -15.59
C TRP A 158 9.45 8.29 -17.12
N LYS A 159 8.26 8.62 -17.64
CA LYS A 159 7.93 8.58 -19.08
C LYS A 159 8.40 9.81 -19.86
N GLN A 160 8.61 10.94 -19.18
CA GLN A 160 8.84 12.23 -19.83
C GLN A 160 10.32 12.52 -20.10
N ASP A 161 10.53 13.28 -21.16
CA ASP A 161 11.79 13.99 -21.45
C ASP A 161 11.94 15.16 -20.45
N PRO A 162 13.14 15.48 -19.92
CA PRO A 162 13.43 16.54 -18.96
C PRO A 162 12.69 17.89 -19.08
N ALA A 163 12.23 18.28 -20.28
CA ALA A 163 11.50 19.53 -20.49
C ALA A 163 10.15 19.63 -19.73
N GLY A 164 9.55 18.50 -19.31
CA GLY A 164 8.27 18.47 -18.58
C GLY A 164 8.37 18.53 -17.05
N LEU A 165 9.59 18.55 -16.48
CA LEU A 165 9.79 18.41 -15.04
C LEU A 165 9.29 19.62 -14.22
N GLU A 166 9.31 20.83 -14.78
CA GLU A 166 8.86 22.04 -14.07
C GLU A 166 7.34 22.00 -13.79
N ASP A 167 6.55 21.59 -14.78
CA ASP A 167 5.10 21.39 -14.61
C ASP A 167 4.81 20.32 -13.55
N LEU A 168 5.55 19.21 -13.58
CA LEU A 168 5.42 18.14 -12.57
C LEU A 168 5.81 18.61 -11.17
N ALA A 169 6.82 19.48 -11.05
CA ALA A 169 7.23 20.06 -9.77
C ALA A 169 6.11 20.93 -9.19
N GLN A 170 5.47 21.77 -10.02
CA GLN A 170 4.35 22.60 -9.60
C GLN A 170 3.16 21.74 -9.12
N GLU A 171 2.82 20.68 -9.86
CA GLU A 171 1.80 19.72 -9.43
C GLU A 171 2.16 19.04 -8.09
N ALA A 172 3.43 18.68 -7.90
CA ALA A 172 3.95 18.07 -6.68
C ALA A 172 3.84 19.01 -5.46
N TYR A 173 4.14 20.31 -5.62
CA TYR A 173 3.91 21.28 -4.54
C TYR A 173 2.41 21.46 -4.23
N GLY A 174 1.54 21.35 -5.24
CA GLY A 174 0.09 21.32 -5.04
C GLY A 174 -0.36 20.12 -4.20
N VAL A 175 0.21 18.95 -4.46
CA VAL A 175 0.01 17.74 -3.64
C VAL A 175 0.46 17.97 -2.19
N LEU A 176 1.68 18.48 -1.97
CA LEU A 176 2.18 18.79 -0.63
C LEU A 176 1.29 19.77 0.13
N THR A 177 0.80 20.81 -0.55
CA THR A 177 -0.12 21.77 0.04
C THR A 177 -1.41 21.09 0.51
N ARG A 178 -2.01 20.22 -0.32
CA ARG A 178 -3.23 19.48 0.06
C ARG A 178 -2.99 18.50 1.21
N ILE A 179 -1.83 17.85 1.27
CA ILE A 179 -1.45 17.00 2.41
C ILE A 179 -1.32 17.84 3.69
N ASN A 180 -0.71 19.02 3.61
CA ASN A 180 -0.49 19.87 4.78
C ASN A 180 -1.78 20.45 5.37
N VAL A 181 -2.78 20.78 4.53
CA VAL A 181 -4.07 21.32 5.00
C VAL A 181 -5.06 20.24 5.44
N PHE A 182 -4.74 18.95 5.26
CA PHE A 182 -5.56 17.85 5.78
C PHE A 182 -5.67 17.93 7.31
N SER A 183 -6.91 17.88 7.84
CA SER A 183 -7.17 17.86 9.27
C SER A 183 -7.38 16.43 9.77
N SER A 184 -6.41 15.92 10.53
CA SER A 184 -6.50 14.62 11.21
C SER A 184 -7.58 14.63 12.29
N GLU A 185 -7.80 15.79 12.91
CA GLU A 185 -8.83 16.04 13.93
C GLU A 185 -10.23 15.88 13.33
N GLN A 186 -10.54 16.64 12.27
CA GLN A 186 -11.83 16.54 11.59
C GLN A 186 -12.08 15.13 11.06
N TRP A 187 -11.05 14.47 10.51
CA TRP A 187 -11.18 13.09 10.05
C TRP A 187 -11.51 12.11 11.19
N ALA A 188 -10.86 12.27 12.35
CA ALA A 188 -11.09 11.42 13.51
C ALA A 188 -12.48 11.61 14.12
N ASP A 189 -13.09 12.79 13.98
CA ASP A 189 -14.45 13.07 14.49
C ASP A 189 -15.54 12.27 13.79
N PHE A 190 -15.32 11.85 12.53
CA PHE A 190 -16.24 10.97 11.79
C PHE A 190 -16.12 9.49 12.17
N LYS A 191 -15.21 9.13 13.10
CA LYS A 191 -15.04 7.74 13.52
C LYS A 191 -15.98 7.39 14.68
N PRO A 192 -16.57 6.17 14.68
CA PRO A 192 -17.60 5.81 15.65
C PRO A 192 -17.10 5.71 17.09
N SER A 193 -15.80 5.45 17.30
CA SER A 193 -15.18 5.40 18.63
C SER A 193 -13.67 5.62 18.55
N SER A 194 -13.02 5.77 19.71
CA SER A 194 -11.55 5.87 19.83
C SER A 194 -10.95 7.04 19.04
N LYS A 195 -11.59 8.23 19.14
CA LYS A 195 -11.19 9.44 18.39
C LYS A 195 -9.70 9.77 18.53
N GLU A 196 -9.14 9.65 19.73
CA GLU A 196 -7.72 9.93 19.95
C GLU A 196 -6.80 8.95 19.21
N ASP A 197 -7.13 7.65 19.25
CA ASP A 197 -6.42 6.63 18.48
C ASP A 197 -6.45 6.94 16.98
N TRP A 198 -7.62 7.31 16.44
CA TRP A 198 -7.77 7.68 15.03
C TRP A 198 -7.06 8.98 14.70
N ARG A 199 -7.04 9.97 15.60
CA ARG A 199 -6.27 11.20 15.40
C ARG A 199 -4.79 10.90 15.24
N ILE A 200 -4.26 9.97 16.05
CA ILE A 200 -2.86 9.52 15.93
C ILE A 200 -2.62 8.80 14.60
N VAL A 201 -3.52 7.91 14.17
CA VAL A 201 -3.44 7.26 12.85
C VAL A 201 -3.44 8.29 11.73
N GLY A 202 -4.37 9.26 11.76
CA GLY A 202 -4.49 10.32 10.76
C GLY A 202 -3.21 11.15 10.64
N LYS A 203 -2.63 11.56 11.77
CA LYS A 203 -1.37 12.30 11.79
C LYS A 203 -0.19 11.47 11.31
N SER A 204 -0.18 10.18 11.64
CA SER A 204 0.87 9.25 11.18
C SER A 204 0.84 9.12 9.66
N TYR A 205 -0.36 8.96 9.09
CA TYR A 205 -0.53 8.94 7.63
C TYR A 205 -0.20 10.28 6.99
N GLN A 206 -0.58 11.41 7.58
CA GLN A 206 -0.26 12.73 7.04
C GLN A 206 1.27 12.91 6.94
N ALA A 207 2.00 12.63 8.02
CA ALA A 207 3.46 12.73 8.01
C ALA A 207 4.12 11.74 7.05
N ALA A 208 3.62 10.50 6.98
CA ALA A 208 4.12 9.49 6.05
C ALA A 208 3.85 9.85 4.59
N VAL A 209 2.69 10.40 4.24
CA VAL A 209 2.37 10.82 2.87
C VAL A 209 3.20 12.05 2.48
N SER A 210 3.46 12.99 3.38
CA SER A 210 4.42 14.08 3.14
C SER A 210 5.82 13.54 2.83
N LEU A 211 6.33 12.59 3.63
CA LEU A 211 7.62 11.95 3.38
C LEU A 211 7.65 11.21 2.05
N TYR A 212 6.62 10.41 1.77
CA TYR A 212 6.50 9.68 0.51
C TYR A 212 6.52 10.63 -0.68
N CYS A 213 5.73 11.70 -0.64
CA CYS A 213 5.69 12.71 -1.70
C CYS A 213 7.07 13.30 -1.97
N ILE A 214 7.76 13.79 -0.93
CA ILE A 214 9.06 14.45 -1.09
C ILE A 214 10.12 13.44 -1.56
N LEU A 215 10.29 12.33 -0.84
CA LEU A 215 11.39 11.39 -1.09
C LEU A 215 11.24 10.66 -2.43
N SER A 216 10.02 10.25 -2.79
CA SER A 216 9.79 9.52 -4.05
C SER A 216 9.87 10.40 -5.28
N LEU A 217 9.46 11.67 -5.20
CA LEU A 217 9.55 12.62 -6.31
C LEU A 217 10.95 13.24 -6.44
N GLN A 218 11.71 13.35 -5.35
CA GLN A 218 13.15 13.67 -5.41
C GLN A 218 13.97 12.56 -6.09
N SER A 219 13.58 11.30 -5.90
CA SER A 219 14.20 10.14 -6.57
C SER A 219 14.12 10.21 -8.10
N LEU A 220 13.13 10.93 -8.62
CA LEU A 220 12.88 11.13 -10.06
C LEU A 220 13.21 12.56 -10.52
N SER A 221 13.90 13.34 -9.70
CA SER A 221 14.25 14.75 -9.99
C SER A 221 13.06 15.68 -10.25
N VAL A 222 11.83 15.28 -9.88
CA VAL A 222 10.63 16.12 -9.97
C VAL A 222 10.66 17.20 -8.91
N LEU A 223 10.99 16.82 -7.67
CA LEU A 223 11.23 17.78 -6.59
C LEU A 223 12.73 18.01 -6.41
N PRO A 224 13.18 19.25 -6.18
CA PRO A 224 14.59 19.54 -6.01
C PRO A 224 15.14 19.04 -4.67
N LEU A 225 16.42 18.71 -4.64
CA LEU A 225 17.17 18.44 -3.41
C LEU A 225 17.62 19.76 -2.77
N ASN A 226 16.72 20.43 -2.04
CA ASN A 226 17.01 21.70 -1.37
C ASN A 226 16.95 21.61 0.18
N PRO A 227 17.56 22.57 0.91
CA PRO A 227 17.56 22.56 2.37
C PRO A 227 16.16 22.62 3.01
N LEU A 228 15.20 23.30 2.37
CA LEU A 228 13.83 23.45 2.88
C LEU A 228 13.09 22.11 2.92
N LEU A 229 13.11 21.37 1.80
CA LEU A 229 12.50 20.04 1.72
C LEU A 229 13.22 19.04 2.61
N ARG A 230 14.55 19.14 2.74
CA ARG A 230 15.32 18.31 3.68
C ARG A 230 14.91 18.55 5.14
N ALA A 231 14.78 19.81 5.54
CA ALA A 231 14.29 20.18 6.88
C ALA A 231 12.85 19.72 7.10
N SER A 232 12.01 19.81 6.08
CA SER A 232 10.65 19.27 6.10
C SER A 232 10.65 17.75 6.32
N CYS A 233 11.46 16.98 5.59
CA CYS A 233 11.59 15.53 5.80
C CYS A 233 12.10 15.19 7.21
N ALA A 234 13.09 15.92 7.73
CA ALA A 234 13.58 15.71 9.09
C ALA A 234 12.47 15.93 10.13
N SER A 235 11.74 17.04 10.02
CA SER A 235 10.60 17.36 10.91
C SER A 235 9.48 16.31 10.84
N HIS A 236 9.09 15.91 9.63
CA HIS A 236 8.07 14.86 9.44
C HIS A 236 8.56 13.50 9.95
N GLY A 237 9.85 13.16 9.78
CA GLY A 237 10.44 11.93 10.30
C GLY A 237 10.40 11.86 11.83
N LEU A 238 10.78 12.93 12.51
CA LEU A 238 10.71 13.01 13.99
C LEU A 238 9.26 12.96 14.50
N LEU A 239 8.36 13.70 13.85
CA LEU A 239 6.94 13.67 14.17
C LEU A 239 6.36 12.25 14.01
N LEU A 240 6.64 11.61 12.87
CA LEU A 240 6.16 10.27 12.56
C LEU A 240 6.69 9.24 13.56
N GLN A 241 7.97 9.29 13.92
CA GLN A 241 8.54 8.41 14.94
C GLN A 241 7.83 8.58 16.29
N SER A 242 7.59 9.83 16.74
CA SER A 242 6.88 10.12 17.99
C SER A 242 5.43 9.59 17.98
N LEU A 243 4.73 9.73 16.86
CA LEU A 243 3.37 9.22 16.68
C LEU A 243 3.36 7.68 16.67
N LEU A 244 4.27 7.06 15.93
CA LEU A 244 4.38 5.60 15.86
C LEU A 244 4.72 4.99 17.22
N ASN A 245 5.58 5.62 18.02
CA ASN A 245 5.89 5.15 19.38
C ASN A 245 4.63 5.01 20.25
N LYS A 246 3.72 6.00 20.17
CA LYS A 246 2.43 5.96 20.88
C LYS A 246 1.49 4.90 20.30
N ALA A 247 1.42 4.86 18.98
CA ALA A 247 0.39 4.12 18.27
C ALA A 247 0.68 2.61 18.19
N LEU A 248 1.95 2.21 18.10
CA LEU A 248 2.37 0.81 18.07
C LEU A 248 2.16 0.10 19.41
N SER A 249 2.10 0.86 20.50
CA SER A 249 1.70 0.37 21.83
C SER A 249 0.20 0.05 21.93
N SER A 250 -0.64 0.58 21.02
CA SER A 250 -2.09 0.35 21.04
C SER A 250 -2.47 -0.85 20.15
N PRO A 251 -2.96 -1.97 20.71
CA PRO A 251 -3.36 -3.14 19.93
C PRO A 251 -4.54 -2.85 18.98
N LYS A 252 -5.31 -1.78 19.23
CA LYS A 252 -6.47 -1.40 18.41
C LYS A 252 -6.06 -0.82 17.05
N ILE A 253 -4.98 -0.06 17.03
CA ILE A 253 -4.58 0.71 15.83
C ILE A 253 -3.24 0.29 15.25
N LYS A 254 -2.39 -0.44 15.97
CA LYS A 254 -1.05 -0.75 15.50
C LYS A 254 -1.02 -1.49 14.16
N ARG A 255 -2.02 -2.32 13.86
CA ARG A 255 -2.15 -3.00 12.57
C ARG A 255 -2.24 -2.02 11.39
N PHE A 256 -2.76 -0.81 11.59
CA PHE A 256 -2.94 0.20 10.55
C PHE A 256 -1.64 0.94 10.17
N LEU A 257 -0.52 0.65 10.83
CA LEU A 257 0.67 1.50 10.78
C LEU A 257 1.86 0.86 10.08
N LEU A 258 1.66 -0.26 9.38
CA LEU A 258 2.72 -0.92 8.62
C LEU A 258 3.33 0.02 7.57
N TRP A 259 2.49 0.61 6.72
CA TRP A 259 2.96 1.50 5.66
C TRP A 259 3.68 2.74 6.22
N PRO A 260 3.11 3.49 7.20
CA PRO A 260 3.84 4.58 7.87
C PRO A 260 5.17 4.16 8.52
N LEU A 261 5.24 2.97 9.13
CA LEU A 261 6.48 2.45 9.72
C LEU A 261 7.55 2.17 8.66
N VAL A 262 7.16 1.64 7.50
CA VAL A 262 8.10 1.41 6.39
C VAL A 262 8.56 2.72 5.76
N VAL A 263 7.66 3.70 5.59
CA VAL A 263 8.04 5.07 5.15
C VAL A 263 9.05 5.69 6.10
N LEU A 264 8.85 5.55 7.42
CA LEU A 264 9.84 5.99 8.42
C LEU A 264 11.17 5.27 8.23
N GLY A 265 11.15 3.98 7.91
CA GLY A 265 12.33 3.19 7.56
C GLY A 265 13.13 3.78 6.40
N VAL A 266 12.47 4.25 5.35
CA VAL A 266 13.17 4.93 4.24
C VAL A 266 13.78 6.25 4.72
N GLN A 267 13.01 7.06 5.45
CA GLN A 267 13.50 8.31 6.02
C GLN A 267 14.68 8.10 7.00
N ALA A 268 14.77 6.94 7.66
CA ALA A 268 15.85 6.58 8.57
C ALA A 268 17.22 6.47 7.88
N ALA A 269 17.28 6.37 6.55
CA ALA A 269 18.54 6.54 5.82
C ALA A 269 19.17 7.91 6.12
N ASN A 270 18.34 8.97 6.17
CA ASN A 270 18.71 10.34 6.51
C ASN A 270 18.54 10.68 8.01
N GLY A 271 17.72 9.92 8.74
CA GLY A 271 17.36 10.17 10.15
C GLY A 271 18.31 9.58 11.21
N GLY A 272 19.34 8.83 10.78
CA GLY A 272 20.39 8.32 11.66
C GLY A 272 20.04 7.02 12.41
N ALA A 273 20.98 6.57 13.26
CA ALA A 273 20.95 5.24 13.86
C ALA A 273 19.76 4.98 14.78
N GLY A 274 19.29 6.00 15.53
CA GLY A 274 18.16 5.86 16.44
C GLY A 274 16.85 5.55 15.71
N MET A 275 16.59 6.19 14.57
CA MET A 275 15.40 5.92 13.76
C MET A 275 15.47 4.52 13.12
N ARG A 276 16.65 4.10 12.67
CA ARG A 276 16.86 2.73 12.14
C ARG A 276 16.64 1.67 13.23
N ALA A 277 17.11 1.91 14.45
CA ALA A 277 16.90 1.02 15.59
C ALA A 277 15.41 0.87 15.93
N PHE A 278 14.68 1.99 15.99
CA PHE A 278 13.23 1.99 16.21
C PHE A 278 12.50 1.14 15.17
N VAL A 279 12.78 1.32 13.88
CA VAL A 279 12.12 0.56 12.81
C VAL A 279 12.47 -0.93 12.88
N ARG A 280 13.73 -1.27 13.16
CA ARG A 280 14.21 -2.66 13.32
C ARG A 280 13.51 -3.39 14.46
N GLU A 281 13.23 -2.71 15.55
CA GLU A 281 12.54 -3.27 16.71
C GLU A 281 11.07 -3.59 16.40
N HIS A 282 10.38 -2.65 15.76
CA HIS A 282 8.92 -2.72 15.64
C HIS A 282 8.40 -3.54 14.44
N LEU A 283 9.17 -3.72 13.36
CA LEU A 283 8.73 -4.52 12.21
C LEU A 283 8.51 -6.01 12.55
N PRO A 284 9.42 -6.71 13.27
CA PRO A 284 9.19 -8.07 13.72
C PRO A 284 8.00 -8.20 14.68
N GLU A 285 7.80 -7.22 15.56
CA GLU A 285 6.66 -7.18 16.47
C GLU A 285 5.34 -7.06 15.72
N MET A 286 5.30 -6.19 14.72
CA MET A 286 4.14 -6.04 13.86
C MET A 286 3.84 -7.33 13.13
N SER A 287 4.85 -7.99 12.54
CA SER A 287 4.70 -9.29 11.85
C SER A 287 4.06 -10.34 12.76
N ARG A 288 4.53 -10.47 14.01
CA ARG A 288 3.93 -11.38 15.00
C ARG A 288 2.48 -11.03 15.31
N HIS A 289 2.16 -9.74 15.40
CA HIS A 289 0.80 -9.31 15.73
C HIS A 289 -0.20 -9.50 14.60
N ILE A 290 0.16 -9.14 13.36
CA ILE A 290 -0.76 -9.22 12.21
C ILE A 290 -0.73 -10.60 11.54
N GLY A 291 0.18 -11.50 11.96
CA GLY A 291 0.30 -12.85 11.39
C GLY A 291 0.72 -12.85 9.91
N SER A 292 1.53 -11.87 9.48
CA SER A 292 1.98 -11.71 8.10
C SER A 292 3.50 -11.62 8.03
N TYR A 293 4.08 -12.13 6.94
CA TYR A 293 5.51 -12.05 6.68
C TYR A 293 5.95 -10.68 6.14
N VAL A 294 5.00 -9.86 5.64
CA VAL A 294 5.28 -8.55 5.00
C VAL A 294 6.18 -7.64 5.83
N PRO A 295 5.96 -7.43 7.15
CA PRO A 295 6.80 -6.51 7.91
C PRO A 295 8.26 -6.97 8.02
N VAL A 296 8.50 -8.29 8.13
CA VAL A 296 9.86 -8.86 8.17
C VAL A 296 10.52 -8.78 6.80
N ALA A 297 9.77 -9.02 5.72
CA ALA A 297 10.28 -8.80 4.36
C ALA A 297 10.68 -7.34 4.13
N ALA A 298 9.83 -6.39 4.55
CA ALA A 298 10.12 -4.96 4.47
C ALA A 298 11.35 -4.58 5.29
N GLN A 299 11.55 -5.17 6.48
CA GLN A 299 12.77 -4.95 7.26
C GLN A 299 14.02 -5.39 6.50
N ALA A 300 14.00 -6.56 5.85
CA ALA A 300 15.16 -7.03 5.08
C ALA A 300 15.51 -6.07 3.91
N VAL A 301 14.50 -5.50 3.26
CA VAL A 301 14.68 -4.48 2.22
C VAL A 301 15.33 -3.21 2.80
N LEU A 302 14.79 -2.72 3.92
CA LEU A 302 15.28 -1.51 4.60
C LEU A 302 16.71 -1.70 5.12
N GLU A 303 17.06 -2.86 5.69
CA GLU A 303 18.41 -3.14 6.18
C GLU A 303 19.43 -3.20 5.05
N LYS A 304 19.06 -3.81 3.91
CA LYS A 304 19.89 -3.78 2.68
C LYS A 304 20.09 -2.34 2.21
N PHE A 305 19.03 -1.54 2.17
CA PHE A 305 19.07 -0.14 1.77
C PHE A 305 19.94 0.71 2.71
N TRP A 306 19.81 0.56 4.02
CA TRP A 306 20.65 1.30 4.97
C TRP A 306 22.13 0.93 4.88
N ALA A 307 22.44 -0.33 4.51
CA ALA A 307 23.79 -0.81 4.32
C ALA A 307 24.44 -0.35 3.01
N SER A 308 23.63 -0.05 1.97
CA SER A 308 24.17 0.46 0.70
C SER A 308 24.64 1.92 0.77
N GLY A 309 24.19 2.67 1.77
CA GLY A 309 24.49 4.11 1.90
C GLY A 309 23.64 5.00 0.99
N GLU A 310 22.74 4.40 0.21
CA GLU A 310 21.80 5.11 -0.65
C GLU A 310 20.75 5.85 0.20
N THR A 311 20.18 6.91 -0.38
CA THR A 311 19.16 7.73 0.27
C THR A 311 17.92 7.98 -0.58
N CYS A 312 17.94 7.60 -1.85
CA CYS A 312 16.80 7.79 -2.75
C CYS A 312 15.76 6.67 -2.62
N TRP A 313 14.49 7.01 -2.87
CA TRP A 313 13.36 6.12 -2.68
C TRP A 313 13.43 4.89 -3.60
N ASP A 314 13.75 5.07 -4.88
CA ASP A 314 13.79 3.97 -5.84
C ASP A 314 15.00 3.05 -5.67
N ALA A 315 16.07 3.48 -4.97
CA ALA A 315 17.14 2.56 -4.54
C ALA A 315 16.72 1.68 -3.37
N CYS A 316 15.83 2.16 -2.49
CA CYS A 316 15.24 1.33 -1.44
C CYS A 316 14.31 0.27 -2.05
N PHE A 317 13.51 0.66 -3.04
CA PHE A 317 12.57 -0.23 -3.74
C PHE A 317 13.03 -0.50 -5.17
N ASP A 318 14.17 -1.18 -5.29
CA ASP A 318 14.84 -1.55 -6.56
C ASP A 318 14.01 -2.46 -7.48
N LYS A 319 12.99 -3.10 -6.93
CA LYS A 319 11.99 -3.91 -7.63
C LYS A 319 10.64 -3.78 -6.93
N PRO A 320 9.55 -4.30 -7.52
CA PRO A 320 8.25 -4.26 -6.87
C PRO A 320 8.19 -5.11 -5.59
N TYR A 321 7.89 -4.47 -4.46
CA TYR A 321 7.56 -5.10 -3.18
C TYR A 321 6.10 -4.83 -2.84
N THR A 322 5.43 -5.75 -2.16
CA THR A 322 4.03 -5.56 -1.71
C THR A 322 4.00 -5.21 -0.23
N VAL A 323 4.28 -3.94 0.10
CA VAL A 323 4.20 -3.46 1.49
C VAL A 323 2.78 -2.96 1.76
N VAL A 324 1.86 -3.90 1.96
CA VAL A 324 0.45 -3.59 2.25
C VAL A 324 0.06 -4.16 3.60
N THR A 325 -0.73 -3.40 4.34
CA THR A 325 -1.36 -3.90 5.56
C THR A 325 -2.35 -5.01 5.23
N GLN A 326 -2.56 -5.93 6.17
CA GLN A 326 -3.58 -6.98 6.07
C GLN A 326 -4.97 -6.37 5.83
N LEU A 327 -5.58 -6.71 4.69
CA LEU A 327 -6.98 -6.41 4.40
C LEU A 327 -7.84 -7.63 4.75
N ALA A 328 -8.97 -7.39 5.40
CA ALA A 328 -10.02 -8.37 5.58
C ALA A 328 -11.23 -7.94 4.72
N VAL A 329 -11.82 -8.90 4.01
CA VAL A 329 -12.95 -8.65 3.10
C VAL A 329 -14.12 -9.51 3.54
N ASP A 330 -15.26 -8.88 3.79
CA ASP A 330 -16.53 -9.58 3.88
C ASP A 330 -16.97 -10.03 2.47
N LEU A 331 -17.08 -11.34 2.30
CA LEU A 331 -17.46 -12.00 1.06
C LEU A 331 -18.87 -12.60 1.14
N SER A 332 -19.64 -12.31 2.20
CA SER A 332 -20.98 -12.88 2.43
C SER A 332 -22.01 -12.54 1.36
N GLN A 333 -21.72 -11.53 0.52
CA GLN A 333 -22.59 -11.04 -0.54
C GLN A 333 -22.21 -11.56 -1.95
N LEU A 334 -21.23 -12.48 -2.06
CA LEU A 334 -20.92 -13.15 -3.32
C LEU A 334 -21.84 -14.36 -3.49
N ASP A 335 -22.80 -14.24 -4.41
CA ASP A 335 -23.63 -15.36 -4.88
C ASP A 335 -22.91 -16.24 -5.90
#